data_AF-A0A1R1D9W2-F1
#
_entry.id   AF-A0A1R1D9W2-F1
#
_cell.length_a   1.000
_cell.length_b   1.000
_cell.length_c   1.000
_cell.angle_alpha   90.00
_cell.angle_beta   90.00
_cell.angle_gamma   90.00
#
_symmetry.space_group_name_H-M   'P 1'
#
loop_
_entity.id
_entity.type
_entity.pdbx_description
1 polymer ?
#
loop_
_entity_poly.entity_id
_entity_poly.type
_entity_poly.pdbx_seq_one_letter_code
_entity_poly.pdbx_strand_id
1 'polypeptide(L)'
;MTKAIAPVNTQLLVGNFTQNELETLKGTIAKGTSNEQFALFVQTCASSGLNPFLNQIYCITYNGKDGPVMSIQIAVEGIVALAKKNSQYKGFIASEVKENDEFEIDVVTGEPIHKIKTLQRGKTIGAYCVSYREGTPNMAVIITNDQVEHLLKGRNGSMWKDYFDDMIVKHAIKRSFKRQFGIEVAEDEYINADNASSAPESYVRRDITAEADEVQGQPREIESPPAAAKVNETAQVRQKISTAFKALGVTDKDAQAAYMQANCKVAGEKPTLEELNGLLKVMEMEIAEKAAGDEELE
;
A
#
# COMPACT_ATOMS: atom_id res chain seq x y z
N MET A 1 -4.77 -4.23 -45.10
CA MET A 1 -4.27 -5.53 -44.58
C MET A 1 -4.21 -5.43 -43.07
N THR A 2 -5.09 -6.16 -42.39
CA THR A 2 -5.28 -6.16 -40.94
C THR A 2 -4.07 -6.84 -40.29
N LYS A 3 -3.23 -6.10 -39.57
CA LYS A 3 -2.17 -6.71 -38.75
C LYS A 3 -2.84 -7.41 -37.56
N ALA A 4 -3.06 -8.71 -37.71
CA ALA A 4 -3.47 -9.58 -36.62
C ALA A 4 -2.42 -9.49 -35.49
N ILE A 5 -2.89 -9.20 -34.29
CA ILE A 5 -2.11 -9.34 -33.07
C ILE A 5 -1.71 -10.82 -32.97
N ALA A 6 -0.42 -11.09 -32.82
CA ALA A 6 0.08 -12.46 -32.71
C ALA A 6 -0.65 -13.18 -31.56
N PRO A 7 -1.08 -14.44 -31.75
CA PRO A 7 -1.72 -15.19 -30.69
C PRO A 7 -0.74 -15.31 -29.52
N VAL A 8 -1.18 -14.91 -28.33
CA VAL A 8 -0.45 -15.15 -27.08
C VAL A 8 -0.18 -16.64 -27.01
N ASN A 9 1.08 -17.03 -27.08
CA ASN A 9 1.48 -18.43 -27.07
C ASN A 9 1.33 -18.96 -25.64
N THR A 10 0.15 -19.52 -25.33
CA THR A 10 -0.24 -20.02 -24.00
C THR A 10 0.58 -21.24 -23.55
N GLN A 11 1.51 -21.72 -24.36
CA GLN A 11 2.25 -22.97 -24.16
C GLN A 11 3.52 -22.83 -23.28
N LEU A 12 3.88 -21.61 -22.85
CA LEU A 12 5.14 -21.34 -22.13
C LEU A 12 4.98 -20.64 -20.77
N LEU A 13 3.88 -20.88 -20.05
CA LEU A 13 3.72 -20.43 -18.66
C LEU A 13 3.17 -21.54 -17.75
N VAL A 14 3.66 -22.77 -17.97
CA VAL A 14 3.20 -23.97 -17.28
C VAL A 14 4.31 -24.47 -16.35
N GLY A 15 4.63 -23.69 -15.31
CA GLY A 15 5.64 -24.08 -14.32
C GLY A 15 5.11 -25.08 -13.28
N ASN A 16 3.81 -25.04 -12.97
CA ASN A 16 3.27 -25.68 -11.76
C ASN A 16 1.97 -26.50 -11.98
N PHE A 17 1.39 -26.56 -13.18
CA PHE A 17 0.11 -27.26 -13.42
C PHE A 17 0.18 -28.12 -14.68
N THR A 18 -0.37 -29.33 -14.65
CA THR A 18 -0.58 -30.17 -15.83
C THR A 18 -1.77 -29.69 -16.65
N GLN A 19 -1.88 -30.14 -17.91
CA GLN A 19 -3.03 -29.82 -18.77
C GLN A 19 -4.37 -30.22 -18.12
N ASN A 20 -4.42 -31.40 -17.49
CA ASN A 20 -5.61 -31.87 -16.77
C ASN A 20 -5.96 -30.99 -15.57
N GLU A 21 -4.95 -30.48 -14.85
CA GLU A 21 -5.17 -29.55 -13.74
C GLU A 21 -5.67 -28.19 -14.22
N LEU A 22 -5.20 -27.70 -15.37
CA LEU A 22 -5.72 -26.46 -15.98
C LEU A 22 -7.19 -26.60 -16.40
N GLU A 23 -7.57 -27.73 -17.00
CA GLU A 23 -8.96 -28.02 -17.35
C GLU A 23 -9.84 -28.13 -16.09
N THR A 24 -9.33 -28.81 -15.05
CA THR A 24 -10.01 -28.91 -13.76
C THR A 24 -10.18 -27.52 -13.13
N LEU A 25 -9.13 -26.69 -13.13
CA LEU A 25 -9.18 -25.32 -12.60
C LEU A 25 -10.25 -24.50 -13.31
N LYS A 26 -10.27 -24.51 -14.64
CA LYS A 26 -11.25 -23.76 -15.44
C LYS A 26 -12.68 -24.26 -15.23
N GLY A 27 -12.87 -25.57 -15.06
CA GLY A 27 -14.18 -26.18 -14.85
C GLY A 27 -14.74 -26.00 -13.43
N THR A 28 -13.88 -25.76 -12.44
CA THR A 28 -14.25 -25.74 -11.01
C THR A 28 -13.98 -24.40 -10.35
N ILE A 29 -12.70 -24.08 -10.06
CA ILE A 29 -12.26 -22.93 -9.25
C ILE A 29 -12.40 -21.61 -10.01
N ALA A 30 -12.05 -21.60 -11.30
CA ALA A 30 -12.09 -20.42 -12.17
C ALA A 30 -13.27 -20.49 -13.15
N LYS A 31 -14.40 -21.04 -12.71
CA LYS A 31 -15.58 -21.18 -13.55
C LYS A 31 -16.14 -19.81 -13.94
N GLY A 32 -16.44 -19.62 -15.22
CA GLY A 32 -17.05 -18.38 -15.73
C GLY A 32 -16.06 -17.32 -16.20
N THR A 33 -14.75 -17.57 -16.11
CA THR A 33 -13.73 -16.69 -16.67
C THR A 33 -13.64 -16.78 -18.20
N SER A 34 -13.33 -15.67 -18.86
CA SER A 34 -12.84 -15.68 -20.25
C SER A 34 -11.48 -16.39 -20.36
N ASN A 35 -11.00 -16.65 -21.58
CA ASN A 35 -9.68 -17.26 -21.78
C ASN A 35 -8.54 -16.39 -21.25
N GLU A 36 -8.67 -15.08 -21.42
CA GLU A 36 -7.69 -14.07 -20.99
C GLU A 36 -7.71 -13.94 -19.47
N GLN A 37 -8.90 -13.90 -18.85
CA GLN A 37 -9.07 -13.90 -17.40
C GLN A 37 -8.48 -15.16 -16.77
N PHE A 38 -8.78 -16.33 -17.34
CA PHE A 38 -8.21 -17.59 -16.88
C PHE A 38 -6.68 -17.61 -16.98
N ALA A 39 -6.14 -17.14 -18.11
CA ALA A 39 -4.70 -17.04 -18.32
C ALA A 39 -4.03 -16.13 -17.29
N LEU A 40 -4.64 -14.97 -16.99
CA LEU A 40 -4.18 -14.05 -15.95
C LEU A 40 -4.17 -14.74 -14.58
N PHE A 41 -5.25 -15.43 -14.20
CA PHE A 41 -5.32 -16.15 -12.93
C PHE A 41 -4.23 -17.23 -12.81
N VAL A 42 -4.03 -18.03 -13.85
CA VAL A 42 -2.99 -19.08 -13.89
C VAL A 42 -1.59 -18.45 -13.81
N GLN A 43 -1.34 -17.36 -14.53
CA GLN A 43 -0.07 -16.65 -14.49
C GLN A 43 0.22 -16.10 -13.08
N THR A 44 -0.79 -15.54 -12.41
CA THR A 44 -0.66 -15.06 -11.02
C THR A 44 -0.37 -16.21 -10.05
N CYS A 45 -1.04 -17.37 -10.20
CA CYS A 45 -0.75 -18.55 -9.39
C CYS A 45 0.70 -19.02 -9.59
N ALA A 46 1.16 -19.11 -10.84
CA ALA A 46 2.50 -19.54 -11.18
C ALA A 46 3.59 -18.58 -10.69
N SER A 47 3.41 -17.26 -10.90
CA SER A 47 4.41 -16.25 -10.52
C SER A 47 4.54 -16.08 -9.01
N SER A 48 3.42 -16.13 -8.28
CA SER A 48 3.41 -16.04 -6.82
C SER A 48 3.78 -17.37 -6.15
N GLY A 49 3.61 -18.50 -6.85
CA GLY A 49 3.74 -19.84 -6.27
C GLY A 49 2.64 -20.15 -5.25
N LEU A 50 1.45 -19.56 -5.42
CA LEU A 50 0.24 -19.86 -4.67
C LEU A 50 -0.55 -20.99 -5.33
N ASN A 51 -1.10 -21.90 -4.52
CA ASN A 51 -1.84 -23.06 -5.01
C ASN A 51 -3.37 -22.89 -4.81
N PRO A 52 -4.16 -22.78 -5.91
CA PRO A 52 -5.61 -22.64 -5.83
C PRO A 52 -6.32 -23.89 -5.29
N PHE A 53 -5.76 -25.10 -5.46
CA PHE A 53 -6.33 -26.34 -4.90
C PHE A 53 -6.18 -26.43 -3.38
N LEU A 54 -5.23 -25.68 -2.81
CA LEU A 54 -5.02 -25.58 -1.37
C LEU A 54 -5.71 -24.36 -0.76
N ASN A 55 -6.64 -23.73 -1.50
CA ASN A 55 -7.36 -22.54 -1.06
C ASN A 55 -6.43 -21.36 -0.70
N GLN A 56 -5.25 -21.27 -1.33
CA GLN A 56 -4.31 -20.19 -1.06
C GLN A 56 -4.61 -18.93 -1.88
N ILE A 57 -5.30 -19.10 -3.00
CA ILE A 57 -5.69 -18.03 -3.93
C ILE A 57 -7.02 -18.41 -4.58
N TYR A 58 -7.90 -17.42 -4.74
CA TYR A 58 -9.26 -17.57 -5.25
C TYR A 58 -9.45 -16.75 -6.52
N CYS A 59 -10.18 -17.34 -7.46
CA CYS A 59 -10.70 -16.67 -8.64
C CYS A 59 -12.19 -16.43 -8.44
N ILE A 60 -12.59 -15.18 -8.23
CA ILE A 60 -13.98 -14.82 -7.95
C ILE A 60 -14.56 -14.13 -9.18
N THR A 61 -15.53 -14.77 -9.83
CA THR A 61 -16.25 -14.19 -10.96
C THR A 61 -17.60 -13.65 -10.51
N TYR A 62 -17.95 -12.45 -10.95
CA TYR A 62 -19.27 -11.86 -10.69
C TYR A 62 -19.71 -10.97 -11.85
N ASN A 63 -21.02 -10.74 -11.95
CA ASN A 63 -21.54 -9.79 -12.92
C ASN A 63 -21.33 -8.35 -12.39
N GLY A 64 -20.51 -7.58 -13.10
CA GLY A 64 -20.41 -6.13 -12.97
C GLY A 64 -21.45 -5.42 -13.81
N LYS A 65 -21.39 -4.08 -13.85
CA LYS A 65 -22.29 -3.25 -14.67
C LYS A 65 -22.12 -3.53 -16.17
N ASP A 66 -20.88 -3.76 -16.60
CA ASP A 66 -20.51 -3.92 -18.01
C ASP A 66 -20.31 -5.40 -18.42
N GLY A 67 -20.77 -6.34 -17.59
CA GLY A 67 -20.66 -7.78 -17.83
C GLY A 67 -19.83 -8.53 -16.78
N PRO A 68 -19.45 -9.79 -17.07
CA PRO A 68 -18.68 -10.63 -16.15
C PRO A 68 -17.28 -10.05 -15.84
N VAL A 69 -17.01 -9.84 -14.56
CA VAL A 69 -15.73 -9.39 -14.02
C VAL A 69 -15.12 -10.54 -13.21
N MET A 70 -13.80 -10.68 -13.32
CA MET A 70 -13.00 -11.58 -12.49
C MET A 70 -12.22 -10.75 -11.48
N SER A 71 -12.18 -11.22 -10.24
CA SER A 71 -11.28 -10.70 -9.21
C SER A 71 -10.41 -11.81 -8.63
N ILE A 72 -9.13 -11.51 -8.40
CA ILE A 72 -8.17 -12.40 -7.77
C ILE A 72 -8.03 -12.00 -6.30
N GLN A 73 -8.30 -12.94 -5.40
CA GLN A 73 -8.17 -12.73 -3.96
C GLN A 73 -7.25 -13.77 -3.34
N ILE A 74 -6.38 -13.31 -2.44
CA ILE A 74 -5.41 -14.18 -1.77
C ILE A 74 -5.91 -14.46 -0.37
N ALA A 75 -5.94 -15.74 -0.02
CA ALA A 75 -6.30 -16.20 1.30
C ALA A 75 -5.21 -15.89 2.31
N VAL A 76 -5.58 -15.80 3.59
CA VAL A 76 -4.59 -15.64 4.66
C VAL A 76 -3.64 -16.84 4.70
N GLU A 77 -4.17 -18.04 4.46
CA GLU A 77 -3.42 -19.28 4.33
C GLU A 77 -2.37 -19.20 3.21
N GLY A 78 -2.70 -18.53 2.09
CA GLY A 78 -1.76 -18.28 1.00
C GLY A 78 -0.62 -17.35 1.41
N ILE A 79 -0.94 -16.23 2.07
CA ILE A 79 0.07 -15.29 2.55
C ILE A 79 0.99 -15.94 3.58
N VAL A 80 0.43 -16.70 4.52
CA VAL A 80 1.22 -17.45 5.51
C VAL A 80 2.09 -18.51 4.83
N ALA A 81 1.56 -19.21 3.81
CA ALA A 81 2.33 -20.18 3.04
C ALA A 81 3.52 -19.54 2.31
N LEU A 82 3.35 -18.34 1.74
CA LEU A 82 4.45 -17.59 1.12
C LEU A 82 5.50 -17.18 2.15
N ALA A 83 5.09 -16.66 3.30
CA ALA A 83 6.04 -16.30 4.36
C ALA A 83 6.80 -17.50 4.91
N LYS A 84 6.15 -18.67 5.05
CA LYS A 84 6.81 -19.92 5.47
C LYS A 84 7.92 -20.40 4.53
N LYS A 85 7.95 -19.95 3.26
CA LYS A 85 9.06 -20.24 2.34
C LYS A 85 10.32 -19.44 2.68
N ASN A 86 10.19 -18.33 3.42
CA ASN A 86 11.32 -17.55 3.87
C ASN A 86 12.04 -18.28 5.02
N SER A 87 13.34 -18.53 4.87
CA SER A 87 14.15 -19.21 5.89
C SER A 87 14.20 -18.48 7.24
N GLN A 88 13.92 -17.18 7.25
CA GLN A 88 13.91 -16.33 8.44
C GLN A 88 12.54 -16.30 9.14
N TYR A 89 11.53 -17.04 8.67
CA TYR A 89 10.20 -17.08 9.29
C TYR A 89 10.27 -17.65 10.72
N LYS A 90 9.71 -16.92 11.70
CA LYS A 90 9.68 -17.35 13.11
C LYS A 90 8.27 -17.50 13.68
N GLY A 91 7.24 -17.46 12.85
CA GLY A 91 5.86 -17.59 13.29
C GLY A 91 5.13 -16.25 13.40
N PHE A 92 3.97 -16.28 14.04
CA PHE A 92 3.16 -15.11 14.36
C PHE A 92 2.19 -15.43 15.49
N ILE A 93 1.67 -14.39 16.14
CA ILE A 93 0.51 -14.44 17.03
C ILE A 93 -0.56 -13.55 16.42
N ALA A 94 -1.81 -13.98 16.47
CA ALA A 94 -2.94 -13.14 16.09
C ALA A 94 -4.17 -13.53 16.92
N SER A 95 -4.94 -12.54 17.35
CA SER A 95 -6.20 -12.76 18.05
C SER A 95 -7.09 -11.53 17.99
N GLU A 96 -8.38 -11.76 18.08
CA GLU A 96 -9.41 -10.77 18.34
C GLU A 96 -9.36 -10.33 19.81
N VAL A 97 -9.50 -9.04 20.03
CA VAL A 97 -9.59 -8.43 21.36
C VAL A 97 -11.06 -8.13 21.64
N LYS A 98 -11.54 -8.55 22.80
CA LYS A 98 -12.94 -8.37 23.22
C LYS A 98 -13.05 -7.42 24.41
N GLU A 99 -14.23 -6.83 24.59
CA GLU A 99 -14.52 -5.78 25.59
C GLU A 99 -13.98 -6.09 27.00
N ASN A 100 -14.05 -7.34 27.44
CA ASN A 100 -13.68 -7.76 28.79
C ASN A 100 -12.29 -8.40 28.88
N ASP A 101 -11.49 -8.34 27.82
CA ASP A 101 -10.10 -8.77 27.85
C ASP A 101 -9.18 -7.69 28.44
N GLU A 102 -8.03 -8.09 28.99
CA GLU A 102 -6.91 -7.16 29.16
C GLU A 102 -6.02 -7.24 27.93
N PHE A 103 -5.85 -6.11 27.25
CA PHE A 103 -5.00 -6.03 26.08
C PHE A 103 -4.13 -4.78 26.12
N GLU A 104 -2.82 -4.98 25.95
CA GLU A 104 -1.82 -3.95 25.77
C GLU A 104 -0.79 -4.46 24.76
N ILE A 105 -0.25 -3.58 23.92
CA ILE A 105 0.83 -3.93 23.01
C ILE A 105 1.73 -2.72 22.81
N ASP A 106 3.03 -2.91 22.94
CA ASP A 106 4.01 -1.95 22.47
C ASP A 106 4.20 -2.17 20.96
N VAL A 107 3.74 -1.21 20.15
CA VAL A 107 3.81 -1.29 18.69
C VAL A 107 5.22 -1.14 18.13
N VAL A 108 6.17 -0.63 18.91
CA VAL A 108 7.58 -0.47 18.52
C VAL A 108 8.32 -1.79 18.72
N THR A 109 8.15 -2.43 19.87
CA THR A 109 8.79 -3.73 20.17
C THR A 109 8.01 -4.91 19.61
N GLY A 110 6.71 -4.75 19.40
CA GLY A 110 5.79 -5.79 18.96
C GLY A 110 5.53 -6.85 20.01
N GLU A 111 5.47 -6.48 21.28
CA GLU A 111 5.23 -7.40 22.40
C GLU A 111 3.80 -7.26 22.93
N PRO A 112 2.88 -8.20 22.64
CA PRO A 112 1.50 -8.14 23.10
C PRO A 112 1.36 -8.77 24.49
N ILE A 113 0.58 -8.12 25.35
CA ILE A 113 0.02 -8.67 26.58
C ILE A 113 -1.49 -8.82 26.36
N HIS A 114 -1.96 -10.05 26.18
CA HIS A 114 -3.38 -10.34 26.00
C HIS A 114 -3.82 -11.41 26.99
N LYS A 115 -4.72 -11.05 27.92
CA LYS A 115 -5.23 -11.97 28.94
C LYS A 115 -6.76 -12.04 28.88
N ILE A 116 -7.26 -13.26 28.76
CA ILE A 116 -8.70 -13.56 28.85
C ILE A 116 -9.06 -13.75 30.32
N LYS A 117 -9.70 -12.74 30.92
CA LYS A 117 -10.12 -12.78 32.34
C LYS A 117 -11.37 -13.62 32.59
N THR A 118 -12.23 -13.74 31.59
CA THR A 118 -13.53 -14.39 31.68
C THR A 118 -13.91 -15.04 30.36
N LEU A 119 -14.71 -16.10 30.38
CA LEU A 119 -15.28 -16.69 29.17
C LEU A 119 -16.40 -15.83 28.58
N GLN A 120 -17.03 -14.96 29.38
CA GLN A 120 -17.97 -13.94 28.90
C GLN A 120 -17.20 -12.70 28.40
N ARG A 121 -16.45 -12.88 27.31
CA ARG A 121 -15.51 -11.88 26.78
C ARG A 121 -16.15 -10.60 26.23
N GLY A 122 -17.44 -10.63 25.89
CA GLY A 122 -18.15 -9.49 25.28
C GLY A 122 -17.99 -9.43 23.77
N LYS A 123 -18.25 -8.26 23.18
CA LYS A 123 -18.11 -8.03 21.74
C LYS A 123 -16.64 -7.85 21.35
N THR A 124 -16.32 -8.14 20.10
CA THR A 124 -15.00 -7.86 19.53
C THR A 124 -14.85 -6.36 19.28
N ILE A 125 -13.79 -5.78 19.81
CA ILE A 125 -13.46 -4.34 19.71
C ILE A 125 -12.28 -4.08 18.77
N GLY A 126 -11.56 -5.13 18.38
CA GLY A 126 -10.48 -5.08 17.41
C GLY A 126 -9.79 -6.43 17.26
N ALA A 127 -8.68 -6.45 16.54
CA ALA A 127 -7.77 -7.58 16.48
C ALA A 127 -6.34 -7.11 16.30
N TYR A 128 -5.39 -7.98 16.62
CA TYR A 128 -3.99 -7.73 16.38
C TYR A 128 -3.32 -8.93 15.71
N CYS A 129 -2.20 -8.67 15.04
CA CYS A 129 -1.27 -9.68 14.61
C CYS A 129 0.16 -9.18 14.79
N VAL A 130 1.00 -9.99 15.42
CA VAL A 130 2.45 -9.81 15.47
C VAL A 130 3.08 -10.92 14.68
N SER A 131 3.80 -10.57 13.61
CA SER A 131 4.60 -11.54 12.85
C SER A 131 6.08 -11.41 13.19
N TYR A 132 6.77 -12.55 13.16
CA TYR A 132 8.15 -12.68 13.59
C TYR A 132 9.05 -13.12 12.43
N ARG A 133 10.15 -12.39 12.25
CA ARG A 133 11.18 -12.70 11.25
C ARG A 133 12.56 -12.42 11.81
N GLU A 134 13.45 -13.37 11.61
CA GLU A 134 14.85 -13.25 12.03
C GLU A 134 15.56 -12.09 11.33
N GLY A 135 16.29 -11.30 12.10
CA GLY A 135 17.06 -10.16 11.59
C GLY A 135 16.23 -8.89 11.34
N THR A 136 14.97 -8.84 11.78
CA THR A 136 14.11 -7.65 11.68
C THR A 136 13.32 -7.45 12.99
N PRO A 137 12.92 -6.22 13.34
CA PRO A 137 11.97 -5.98 14.43
C PRO A 137 10.66 -6.74 14.21
N ASN A 138 9.98 -7.08 15.32
CA ASN A 138 8.66 -7.69 15.26
C ASN A 138 7.67 -6.73 14.59
N MET A 139 6.81 -7.26 13.72
CA MET A 139 5.80 -6.45 13.04
C MET A 139 4.44 -6.57 13.71
N ALA A 140 4.13 -5.63 14.58
CA ALA A 140 2.81 -5.49 15.18
C ALA A 140 1.84 -4.71 14.28
N VAL A 141 0.65 -5.27 14.08
CA VAL A 141 -0.48 -4.63 13.42
C VAL A 141 -1.69 -4.75 14.31
N ILE A 142 -2.41 -3.65 14.47
CA ILE A 142 -3.69 -3.57 15.17
C ILE A 142 -4.74 -3.09 14.16
N ILE A 143 -5.89 -3.75 14.17
CA ILE A 143 -7.08 -3.38 13.40
C ILE A 143 -8.19 -3.07 14.40
N THR A 144 -8.71 -1.85 14.30
CA THR A 144 -9.84 -1.38 15.11
C THR A 144 -11.14 -1.47 14.30
N ASN A 145 -12.28 -1.56 15.00
CA ASN A 145 -13.57 -1.75 14.34
C ASN A 145 -13.94 -0.65 13.34
N ASP A 146 -13.52 0.60 13.58
CA ASP A 146 -13.73 1.74 12.66
C ASP A 146 -13.05 1.53 11.30
N GLN A 147 -11.90 0.87 11.25
CA GLN A 147 -11.19 0.60 9.99
C GLN A 147 -11.95 -0.38 9.09
N VAL A 148 -12.76 -1.28 9.68
CA VAL A 148 -13.49 -2.33 8.96
C VAL A 148 -14.99 -2.09 8.88
N GLU A 149 -15.51 -0.99 9.45
CA GLU A 149 -16.94 -0.72 9.53
C GLU A 149 -17.63 -0.72 8.15
N HIS A 150 -16.95 -0.15 7.14
CA HIS A 150 -17.45 -0.11 5.77
C HIS A 150 -17.65 -1.50 5.15
N LEU A 151 -16.90 -2.51 5.60
CA LEU A 151 -16.98 -3.88 5.08
C LEU A 151 -18.24 -4.61 5.57
N LEU A 152 -18.81 -4.21 6.72
CA LEU A 152 -20.10 -4.71 7.21
C LEU A 152 -21.29 -4.22 6.37
N LYS A 153 -21.11 -3.12 5.62
CA LYS A 153 -22.12 -2.50 4.74
C LYS A 153 -21.92 -2.91 3.28
N GLY A 154 -20.78 -3.53 2.94
CA GLY A 154 -20.42 -3.92 1.58
C GLY A 154 -21.08 -5.20 1.09
N ARG A 155 -20.67 -5.63 -0.12
CA ARG A 155 -21.16 -6.85 -0.80
C ARG A 155 -21.00 -8.12 0.04
N ASN A 156 -19.95 -8.18 0.87
CA ASN A 156 -19.67 -9.30 1.78
C ASN A 156 -20.17 -9.05 3.22
N GLY A 157 -21.09 -8.09 3.42
CA GLY A 157 -21.51 -7.66 4.75
C GLY A 157 -22.16 -8.76 5.59
N SER A 158 -22.83 -9.75 4.99
CA SER A 158 -23.36 -10.92 5.73
C SER A 158 -22.23 -11.76 6.33
N MET A 159 -21.21 -12.07 5.54
CA MET A 159 -20.04 -12.83 5.99
C MET A 159 -19.31 -12.11 7.13
N TRP A 160 -19.18 -10.78 7.05
CA TRP A 160 -18.62 -9.97 8.12
C TRP A 160 -19.47 -9.95 9.39
N LYS A 161 -20.80 -10.04 9.29
CA LYS A 161 -21.68 -10.08 10.46
C LYS A 161 -21.65 -11.44 11.14
N ASP A 162 -21.66 -12.51 10.36
CA ASP A 162 -21.74 -13.89 10.87
C ASP A 162 -20.39 -14.40 11.38
N TYR A 163 -19.28 -13.93 10.79
CA TYR A 163 -17.91 -14.38 11.08
C TYR A 163 -16.95 -13.21 11.40
N PHE A 164 -17.45 -12.21 12.13
CA PHE A 164 -16.70 -10.97 12.39
C PHE A 164 -15.31 -11.21 12.98
N ASP A 165 -15.23 -12.05 14.02
CA ASP A 165 -13.99 -12.37 14.74
C ASP A 165 -12.92 -12.96 13.79
N ASP A 166 -13.31 -13.94 12.99
CA ASP A 166 -12.41 -14.56 12.01
C ASP A 166 -11.98 -13.56 10.92
N MET A 167 -12.91 -12.71 10.45
CA MET A 167 -12.64 -11.75 9.38
C MET A 167 -11.67 -10.65 9.80
N ILE A 168 -11.87 -10.08 10.99
CA ILE A 168 -11.00 -9.00 11.49
C ILE A 168 -9.59 -9.53 11.82
N VAL A 169 -9.48 -10.74 12.37
CA VAL A 169 -8.18 -11.41 12.61
C VAL A 169 -7.46 -11.69 11.28
N LYS A 170 -8.18 -12.18 10.27
CA LYS A 170 -7.61 -12.39 8.92
C LYS A 170 -7.04 -11.11 8.31
N HIS A 171 -7.70 -9.96 8.52
CA HIS A 171 -7.19 -8.67 8.06
C HIS A 171 -5.91 -8.25 8.79
N ALA A 172 -5.84 -8.47 10.11
CA ALA A 172 -4.64 -8.21 10.90
C ALA A 172 -3.46 -9.07 10.41
N ILE A 173 -3.68 -10.38 10.19
CA ILE A 173 -2.64 -11.30 9.69
C ILE A 173 -2.15 -10.85 8.32
N LYS A 174 -3.06 -10.63 7.37
CA LYS A 174 -2.73 -10.20 6.01
C LYS A 174 -1.86 -8.93 6.01
N ARG A 175 -2.26 -7.90 6.75
CA ARG A 175 -1.52 -6.63 6.83
C ARG A 175 -0.17 -6.77 7.54
N SER A 176 -0.07 -7.57 8.60
CA SER A 176 1.20 -7.84 9.28
C SER A 176 2.20 -8.55 8.36
N PHE A 177 1.75 -9.58 7.65
CA PHE A 177 2.62 -10.35 6.75
C PHE A 177 3.04 -9.57 5.50
N LYS A 178 2.15 -8.78 4.90
CA LYS A 178 2.51 -7.86 3.80
C LYS A 178 3.67 -6.94 4.23
N ARG A 179 3.61 -6.37 5.44
CA ARG A 179 4.64 -5.48 5.99
C ARG A 179 5.94 -6.21 6.37
N GLN A 180 5.84 -7.37 7.01
CA GLN A 180 7.00 -8.09 7.55
C GLN A 180 7.82 -8.81 6.47
N PHE A 181 7.15 -9.33 5.44
CA PHE A 181 7.76 -10.17 4.42
C PHE A 181 7.75 -9.53 3.03
N GLY A 182 7.13 -8.35 2.85
CA GLY A 182 7.05 -7.68 1.55
C GLY A 182 6.24 -8.48 0.52
N ILE A 183 5.23 -9.22 0.98
CA ILE A 183 4.42 -10.07 0.10
C ILE A 183 3.43 -9.18 -0.64
N GLU A 184 3.79 -8.78 -1.86
CA GLU A 184 2.89 -8.12 -2.80
C GLU A 184 2.58 -9.07 -3.95
N VAL A 185 1.30 -9.34 -4.13
CA VAL A 185 0.77 -10.09 -5.26
C VAL A 185 -0.38 -9.26 -5.77
N ALA A 186 -0.56 -9.23 -7.09
CA ALA A 186 -1.64 -8.50 -7.76
C ALA A 186 -3.01 -9.08 -7.32
N GLU A 187 -3.48 -8.63 -6.16
CA GLU A 187 -4.86 -8.78 -5.71
C GLU A 187 -5.60 -7.50 -6.10
N ASP A 188 -6.88 -7.65 -6.41
CA ASP A 188 -7.74 -6.48 -6.52
C ASP A 188 -8.02 -6.00 -5.10
N GLU A 189 -7.22 -5.05 -4.61
CA GLU A 189 -7.57 -4.35 -3.39
C GLU A 189 -8.90 -3.61 -3.63
N TYR A 190 -9.86 -3.78 -2.71
CA TYR A 190 -11.15 -3.10 -2.80
C TYR A 190 -10.93 -1.58 -2.69
N ILE A 191 -10.72 -0.92 -3.82
CA ILE A 191 -10.79 0.53 -3.94
C ILE A 191 -12.27 0.88 -3.84
N ASN A 192 -12.68 1.48 -2.73
CA ASN A 192 -14.01 2.11 -2.64
C ASN A 192 -14.17 3.05 -3.83
N ALA A 193 -15.36 3.07 -4.45
CA ALA A 193 -15.63 3.91 -5.61
C ALA A 193 -15.36 5.41 -5.36
N ASP A 194 -15.37 5.86 -4.09
CA ASP A 194 -14.98 7.21 -3.68
C ASP A 194 -13.46 7.50 -3.74
N ASN A 195 -12.62 6.48 -3.92
CA ASN A 195 -11.17 6.59 -4.14
C ASN A 195 -10.76 6.22 -5.58
N ALA A 196 -11.72 5.99 -6.49
CA ALA A 196 -11.47 5.63 -7.89
C ALA A 196 -11.10 6.82 -8.79
N SER A 197 -10.82 8.01 -8.24
CA SER A 197 -10.54 9.22 -9.01
C SER A 197 -9.12 9.31 -9.60
N SER A 198 -8.36 8.20 -9.61
CA SER A 198 -6.99 8.19 -10.17
C SER A 198 -6.68 6.93 -10.98
N ALA A 199 -7.64 6.44 -11.77
CA ALA A 199 -7.28 5.60 -12.91
C ALA A 199 -6.54 6.47 -13.93
N PRO A 200 -5.27 6.17 -14.29
CA PRO A 200 -4.62 6.88 -15.39
C PRO A 200 -5.42 6.65 -16.67
N GLU A 201 -5.73 7.74 -17.37
CA GLU A 201 -6.50 7.69 -18.62
C GLU A 201 -5.88 6.71 -19.62
N SER A 202 -6.73 5.98 -20.34
CA SER A 202 -6.29 5.04 -21.36
C SER A 202 -5.55 5.77 -22.49
N TYR A 203 -4.31 5.35 -22.75
CA TYR A 203 -3.48 5.92 -23.81
C TYR A 203 -4.07 5.59 -25.18
N VAL A 204 -4.51 6.62 -25.90
CA VAL A 204 -4.92 6.52 -27.30
C VAL A 204 -3.68 6.34 -28.17
N ARG A 205 -3.55 5.18 -28.84
CA ARG A 205 -2.50 4.95 -29.85
C ARG A 205 -2.66 5.96 -31.00
N ARG A 206 -1.65 6.81 -31.20
CA ARG A 206 -1.45 7.53 -32.47
C ARG A 206 -0.62 6.68 -33.42
N ASP A 207 -1.04 6.61 -34.68
CA ASP A 207 -0.28 5.95 -35.74
C ASP A 207 0.78 6.93 -36.27
N ILE A 208 2.06 6.64 -36.03
CA ILE A 208 3.19 7.52 -36.35
C ILE A 208 3.93 6.91 -37.55
N THR A 209 3.25 6.81 -38.69
CA THR A 209 3.87 6.28 -39.92
C THR A 209 4.32 7.37 -40.89
N ALA A 210 4.04 8.65 -40.61
CA ALA A 210 4.38 9.76 -41.51
C ALA A 210 5.55 10.65 -41.03
N GLU A 211 6.04 10.51 -39.79
CA GLU A 211 7.09 11.38 -39.22
C GLU A 211 8.46 10.68 -39.09
N ALA A 212 8.62 9.50 -39.69
CA ALA A 212 9.83 8.68 -39.57
C ALA A 212 11.00 9.12 -40.47
N ASP A 213 10.81 10.08 -41.39
CA ASP A 213 11.85 10.51 -42.33
C ASP A 213 12.63 11.78 -41.91
N GLU A 214 12.33 12.41 -40.77
CA GLU A 214 13.02 13.66 -40.38
C GLU A 214 13.86 13.62 -39.10
N VAL A 215 13.98 12.50 -38.38
CA VAL A 215 14.74 12.49 -37.11
C VAL A 215 16.08 11.79 -37.25
N GLN A 216 17.01 12.39 -38.01
CA GLN A 216 18.44 12.21 -37.75
C GLN A 216 18.91 13.26 -36.74
N GLY A 217 19.24 12.80 -35.52
CA GLY A 217 20.15 13.49 -34.61
C GLY A 217 19.53 14.33 -33.49
N GLN A 218 19.33 13.71 -32.32
CA GLN A 218 19.78 14.15 -30.98
C GLN A 218 19.09 13.31 -29.89
N PRO A 219 19.78 12.91 -28.80
CA PRO A 219 19.14 12.20 -27.69
C PRO A 219 18.21 13.17 -26.96
N ARG A 220 16.91 12.84 -26.89
CA ARG A 220 15.96 13.57 -26.03
C ARG A 220 16.01 13.04 -24.61
N GLU A 221 16.32 13.91 -23.66
CA GLU A 221 16.07 13.71 -22.24
C GLU A 221 14.57 13.46 -21.99
N ILE A 222 14.27 12.50 -21.11
CA ILE A 222 12.90 12.16 -20.71
C ILE A 222 12.53 13.12 -19.58
N GLU A 223 11.75 14.17 -19.87
CA GLU A 223 11.17 15.03 -18.85
C GLU A 223 10.11 14.28 -18.03
N SER A 224 10.24 14.36 -16.70
CA SER A 224 9.28 13.79 -15.75
C SER A 224 8.08 14.73 -15.56
N PRO A 225 6.87 14.22 -15.23
CA PRO A 225 5.67 15.05 -15.13
C PRO A 225 5.79 16.13 -14.01
N PRO A 226 5.34 17.37 -14.26
CA PRO A 226 5.58 18.54 -13.38
C PRO A 226 4.93 18.46 -11.99
N ALA A 227 4.01 17.53 -11.75
CA ALA A 227 3.35 17.37 -10.45
C ALA A 227 4.22 16.61 -9.42
N ALA A 228 5.03 15.63 -9.87
CA ALA A 228 5.91 14.86 -8.99
C ALA A 228 7.13 15.68 -8.52
N ALA A 229 7.64 16.57 -9.39
CA ALA A 229 8.74 17.47 -9.06
C ALA A 229 8.37 18.48 -7.96
N LYS A 230 7.20 19.12 -8.07
CA LYS A 230 6.73 20.13 -7.09
C LYS A 230 6.52 19.57 -5.69
N VAL A 231 6.07 18.32 -5.57
CA VAL A 231 5.88 17.64 -4.27
C VAL A 231 7.23 17.32 -3.62
N ASN A 232 8.22 16.90 -4.41
CA ASN A 232 9.58 16.63 -3.93
C ASN A 232 10.29 17.92 -3.48
N GLU A 233 10.18 19.01 -4.24
CA GLU A 233 10.74 20.31 -3.88
C GLU A 233 10.15 20.87 -2.57
N THR A 234 8.83 20.75 -2.39
CA THR A 234 8.17 21.23 -1.16
C THR A 234 8.66 20.47 0.08
N ALA A 235 8.91 19.17 -0.04
CA ALA A 235 9.45 18.36 1.06
C ALA A 235 10.89 18.77 1.42
N GLN A 236 11.74 19.02 0.41
CA GLN A 236 13.12 19.45 0.61
C GLN A 236 13.21 20.83 1.28
N VAL A 237 12.36 21.79 0.88
CA VAL A 237 12.35 23.14 1.49
C VAL A 237 11.92 23.07 2.96
N ARG A 238 10.92 22.24 3.30
CA ARG A 238 10.51 22.06 4.71
C ARG A 238 11.61 21.45 5.59
N GLN A 239 12.41 20.55 5.03
CA GLN A 239 13.57 19.98 5.75
C GLN A 239 14.65 21.04 6.01
N LYS A 240 14.90 21.92 5.03
CA LYS A 240 15.84 23.05 5.20
C LYS A 240 15.36 24.04 6.25
N ILE A 241 14.07 24.40 6.23
CA ILE A 241 13.45 25.27 7.25
C ILE A 241 13.59 24.67 8.65
N SER A 242 13.33 23.36 8.80
CA SER A 242 13.51 22.66 10.08
C SER A 242 14.97 22.70 10.57
N THR A 243 15.93 22.66 9.65
CA THR A 243 17.36 22.77 9.97
C THR A 243 17.73 24.20 10.36
N ALA A 244 17.20 25.20 9.65
CA ALA A 244 17.41 26.61 9.95
C ALA A 244 16.83 27.00 11.32
N PHE A 245 15.67 26.45 11.72
CA PHE A 245 15.12 26.66 13.07
C PHE A 245 16.04 26.14 14.17
N LYS A 246 16.71 25.01 13.94
CA LYS A 246 17.72 24.49 14.88
C LYS A 246 18.94 25.40 14.96
N ALA A 247 19.41 25.94 13.83
CA ALA A 247 20.54 26.87 13.79
C ALA A 247 20.24 28.22 14.48
N LEU A 248 18.99 28.71 14.36
CA LEU A 248 18.53 29.91 15.06
C LEU A 248 18.24 29.68 16.55
N GLY A 249 18.25 28.42 17.02
CA GLY A 249 17.99 28.07 18.42
C GLY A 249 16.51 28.04 18.81
N VAL A 250 15.59 28.03 17.82
CA VAL A 250 14.14 28.01 18.04
C VAL A 250 13.66 26.56 18.01
N THR A 251 13.73 25.89 19.16
CA THR A 251 13.39 24.45 19.27
C THR A 251 11.96 24.18 19.73
N ASP A 252 11.28 25.19 20.29
CA ASP A 252 9.91 25.04 20.81
C ASP A 252 8.85 25.28 19.73
N LYS A 253 7.76 24.50 19.78
CA LYS A 253 6.70 24.51 18.75
C LYS A 253 5.92 25.82 18.74
N ASP A 254 5.69 26.41 19.91
CA ASP A 254 4.96 27.68 20.03
C ASP A 254 5.83 28.85 19.54
N ALA A 255 7.15 28.79 19.81
CA ALA A 255 8.12 29.75 19.28
C ALA A 255 8.30 29.65 17.76
N GLN A 256 8.29 28.43 17.19
CA GLN A 256 8.30 28.21 15.74
C GLN A 256 7.04 28.78 15.08
N ALA A 257 5.86 28.56 15.67
CA ALA A 257 4.61 29.11 15.15
C ALA A 257 4.60 30.65 15.17
N ALA A 258 5.08 31.26 16.26
CA ALA A 258 5.20 32.72 16.38
C ALA A 258 6.17 33.31 15.35
N TYR A 259 7.33 32.66 15.13
CA TYR A 259 8.31 33.08 14.13
C TYR A 259 7.75 32.96 12.71
N MET A 260 7.05 31.87 12.40
CA MET A 260 6.38 31.69 11.12
C MET A 260 5.30 32.74 10.88
N GLN A 261 4.55 33.13 11.91
CA GLN A 261 3.50 34.15 11.80
C GLN A 261 4.07 35.57 11.60
N ALA A 262 5.24 35.85 12.17
CA ALA A 262 5.93 37.13 12.00
C ALA A 262 6.59 37.26 10.62
N ASN A 263 7.21 36.18 10.12
CA ASN A 263 8.10 36.22 8.96
C ASN A 263 7.53 35.59 7.68
N CYS A 264 6.40 34.87 7.76
CA CYS A 264 5.72 34.29 6.60
C CYS A 264 4.25 34.74 6.55
N LYS A 265 3.91 35.57 5.56
CA LYS A 265 2.52 35.98 5.31
C LYS A 265 1.80 34.91 4.51
N VAL A 266 1.25 33.92 5.20
CA VAL A 266 0.49 32.84 4.57
C VAL A 266 -0.88 33.37 4.10
N ALA A 267 -1.14 33.34 2.79
CA ALA A 267 -2.40 33.85 2.22
C ALA A 267 -3.58 32.84 2.27
N GLY A 268 -3.38 31.60 2.76
CA GLY A 268 -4.40 30.53 2.80
C GLY A 268 -4.20 29.49 3.92
N GLU A 269 -4.91 28.35 3.87
CA GLU A 269 -4.87 27.30 4.93
C GLU A 269 -3.52 26.58 5.08
N LYS A 270 -2.66 26.59 4.05
CA LYS A 270 -1.33 25.96 4.05
C LYS A 270 -0.32 26.81 3.27
N PRO A 271 0.96 26.90 3.71
CA PRO A 271 2.00 27.63 2.98
C PRO A 271 2.31 27.01 1.62
N THR A 272 2.40 27.85 0.59
CA THR A 272 2.85 27.52 -0.77
C THR A 272 4.38 27.36 -0.82
N LEU A 273 4.90 26.74 -1.90
CA LEU A 273 6.34 26.55 -2.11
C LEU A 273 7.10 27.89 -2.13
N GLU A 274 6.53 28.92 -2.75
CA GLU A 274 7.13 30.26 -2.85
C GLU A 274 7.21 30.95 -1.48
N GLU A 275 6.16 30.84 -0.67
CA GLU A 275 6.13 31.37 0.70
C GLU A 275 7.15 30.65 1.61
N LEU A 276 7.32 29.33 1.45
CA LEU A 276 8.32 28.55 2.19
C LEU A 276 9.75 28.92 1.78
N ASN A 277 10.02 29.12 0.49
CA ASN A 277 11.32 29.59 0.02
C ASN A 277 11.62 31.02 0.49
N GLY A 278 10.62 31.89 0.54
CA GLY A 278 10.74 33.23 1.12
C GLY A 278 11.14 33.19 2.59
N LEU A 279 10.46 32.35 3.39
CA LEU A 279 10.80 32.14 4.80
C LEU A 279 12.22 31.59 4.98
N LEU A 280 12.60 30.58 4.20
CA LEU A 280 13.94 29.99 4.27
C LEU A 280 15.03 31.05 4.03
N LYS A 281 14.84 31.94 3.05
CA LYS A 281 15.80 33.00 2.73
C LYS A 281 15.96 34.02 3.86
N VAL A 282 14.88 34.36 4.56
CA VAL A 282 14.94 35.24 5.74
C VAL A 282 15.73 34.56 6.86
N MET A 283 15.46 33.29 7.11
CA MET A 283 16.18 32.52 8.13
C MET A 283 17.67 32.37 7.81
N GLU A 284 18.02 32.11 6.54
CA GLU A 284 19.41 32.03 6.10
C GLU A 284 20.16 33.37 6.27
N MET A 285 19.47 34.50 6.04
CA MET A 285 20.04 35.83 6.26
C MET A 285 20.28 36.11 7.74
N GLU A 286 19.33 35.77 8.63
CA GLU A 286 19.50 35.91 10.08
C GLU A 286 20.61 35.01 10.64
N ILE A 287 20.76 33.79 10.11
CA ILE A 287 21.86 32.89 10.46
C ILE A 287 23.20 33.49 10.03
N ALA A 288 23.27 34.09 8.85
CA ALA A 288 24.48 34.72 8.34
C ALA A 288 24.85 35.98 9.15
N GLU A 289 23.88 36.81 9.54
CA GLU A 289 24.11 37.98 10.40
C GLU A 289 24.59 37.57 11.80
N LYS A 290 24.02 36.49 12.35
CA LYS A 290 24.46 35.93 13.64
C LYS A 290 25.89 35.38 13.57
N ALA A 291 26.25 34.74 12.47
CA ALA A 291 27.62 34.25 12.26
C ALA A 291 28.63 35.40 12.07
N ALA A 292 28.25 36.48 11.39
CA ALA A 292 29.11 37.65 11.20
C ALA A 292 29.30 38.47 12.48
N GLY A 293 28.29 38.55 13.34
CA GLY A 293 28.39 39.22 14.65
C GLY A 293 29.28 38.48 15.66
N ASP A 294 29.40 37.16 15.54
CA ASP A 294 30.31 36.35 16.37
C ASP A 294 31.78 36.46 15.90
N GLU A 295 32.05 36.81 14.62
CA GLU A 295 33.40 37.05 14.09
C GLU A 295 33.97 38.45 14.38
N GLU A 296 33.13 39.47 14.66
CA GLU A 296 33.57 40.83 15.01
C GLU A 296 33.95 41.00 16.50
N LEU A 297 33.74 39.97 17.33
CA LEU A 297 34.00 39.97 18.78
C LEU A 297 35.19 39.08 19.20
N GLU A 298 35.95 38.51 18.24
CA GLU A 298 37.25 37.87 18.46
C GLU A 298 38.45 38.79 18.21
#